data_AF-A0A3A5VUW3-F1
#
_entry.id   AF-A0A3A5VUW3-F1
#
_cell.length_a   1.000
_cell.length_b   1.000
_cell.length_c   1.000
_cell.angle_alpha   90.00
_cell.angle_beta   90.00
_cell.angle_gamma   90.00
#
_symmetry.space_group_name_H-M   'P 1'
#
loop_
_entity.id
_entity.type
_entity.pdbx_description
1 polymer ?
#
loop_
_entity_poly.entity_id
_entity_poly.type
_entity_poly.pdbx_seq_one_letter_code
_entity_poly.pdbx_strand_id
1 'polypeptide(L)'
;LLDLGCTWMPNVDPRGIDYGGSLFNRTTDSEHKQRVQSNFKDLYDAGFFELRTMQQYYELNPSGGGRFLPDRYIEGTCPNCNAEGARGDQCDSCGTTYESSELLNPISKMNPTFEVEIRDTEHLFYRLDLFQDALQKHAEQRQSVWKPNVRAMTKQWLDMGLRPRAVTRDLTWGIEVPIEG
;
A
#
# COMPACT_ATOMS: atom_id res chain seq x y z
N LEU A 1 -8.41 -24.18 -5.54
CA LEU A 1 -8.92 -22.92 -4.95
C LEU A 1 -10.26 -23.12 -4.25
N LEU A 2 -11.23 -23.77 -4.90
CA LEU A 2 -12.48 -24.23 -4.26
C LEU A 2 -12.23 -25.16 -3.07
N ASP A 3 -11.39 -26.18 -3.26
CA ASP A 3 -11.08 -27.17 -2.20
C ASP A 3 -10.25 -26.60 -1.04
N LEU A 4 -9.72 -25.38 -1.19
CA LEU A 4 -8.96 -24.69 -0.15
C LEU A 4 -9.85 -23.72 0.67
N GLY A 5 -11.16 -23.66 0.42
CA GLY A 5 -12.07 -22.65 1.02
C GLY A 5 -11.78 -21.22 0.54
N CYS A 6 -10.96 -21.08 -0.51
CA CYS A 6 -10.50 -19.80 -1.04
C CYS A 6 -11.45 -19.19 -2.07
N THR A 7 -12.68 -19.70 -2.20
CA THR A 7 -13.76 -19.15 -3.03
C THR A 7 -15.10 -19.44 -2.36
N TRP A 8 -15.95 -18.44 -2.24
CA TRP A 8 -17.29 -18.59 -1.65
C TRP A 8 -18.29 -18.91 -2.75
N MET A 9 -18.31 -20.15 -3.26
CA MET A 9 -19.41 -20.56 -4.12
C MET A 9 -20.58 -21.06 -3.26
N PRO A 10 -21.81 -20.59 -3.49
CA PRO A 10 -22.21 -19.59 -4.49
C PRO A 10 -21.82 -18.15 -4.12
N ASN A 11 -21.30 -17.37 -5.09
CA ASN A 11 -20.90 -15.96 -4.93
C ASN A 11 -22.11 -15.00 -4.79
N VAL A 12 -23.32 -15.55 -4.76
CA VAL A 12 -24.58 -14.84 -4.60
C VAL A 12 -25.30 -15.49 -3.44
N ASP A 13 -25.76 -14.67 -2.50
CA ASP A 13 -26.59 -15.15 -1.40
C ASP A 13 -27.82 -15.87 -1.97
N PRO A 14 -28.02 -17.17 -1.66
CA PRO A 14 -29.13 -17.94 -2.22
C PRO A 14 -30.51 -17.40 -1.81
N ARG A 15 -30.58 -16.52 -0.79
CA ARG A 15 -31.82 -15.83 -0.38
C ARG A 15 -32.25 -14.73 -1.35
N GLY A 16 -31.36 -14.29 -2.26
CA GLY A 16 -31.65 -13.29 -3.29
C GLY A 16 -31.16 -11.87 -2.96
N ILE A 17 -31.27 -10.97 -3.94
CA ILE A 17 -30.77 -9.58 -3.87
C ILE A 17 -31.40 -8.78 -2.72
N ASP A 18 -32.66 -9.08 -2.36
CA ASP A 18 -33.41 -8.43 -1.29
C ASP A 18 -32.82 -8.69 0.12
N TYR A 19 -31.98 -9.71 0.25
CA TYR A 19 -31.30 -10.08 1.49
C TYR A 19 -29.80 -9.73 1.48
N GLY A 20 -29.38 -8.86 0.56
CA GLY A 20 -27.98 -8.48 0.41
C GLY A 20 -27.18 -9.39 -0.53
N GLY A 21 -27.87 -10.17 -1.38
CA GLY A 21 -27.28 -10.97 -2.45
C GLY A 21 -26.68 -10.12 -3.58
N SER A 22 -25.69 -9.29 -3.25
CA SER A 22 -24.75 -8.73 -4.21
C SER A 22 -23.69 -9.78 -4.55
N LEU A 23 -23.17 -9.74 -5.78
CA LEU A 23 -22.00 -10.51 -6.19
C LEU A 23 -20.87 -10.30 -5.17
N PHE A 24 -20.59 -11.33 -4.37
CA PHE A 24 -19.53 -11.33 -3.37
C PHE A 24 -18.28 -11.94 -4.00
N ASN A 25 -17.51 -11.13 -4.70
CA ASN A 25 -16.28 -11.55 -5.38
C ASN A 25 -15.01 -11.19 -4.59
N ARG A 26 -13.86 -11.66 -5.05
CA ARG A 26 -12.53 -11.42 -4.47
C ARG A 26 -11.68 -10.56 -5.39
N THR A 27 -10.73 -9.82 -4.83
CA THR A 27 -9.71 -9.09 -5.62
C THR A 27 -8.74 -10.02 -6.34
N THR A 28 -8.74 -11.32 -6.01
CA THR A 28 -8.00 -12.36 -6.74
C THR A 28 -8.72 -12.86 -8.00
N ASP A 29 -9.93 -12.37 -8.26
CA ASP A 29 -10.72 -12.73 -9.44
C ASP A 29 -10.04 -12.24 -10.74
N SER A 30 -10.18 -13.02 -11.81
CA SER A 30 -9.56 -12.71 -13.11
C SER A 30 -10.12 -11.44 -13.74
N GLU A 31 -11.41 -11.15 -13.57
CA GLU A 31 -12.04 -9.93 -14.04
C GLU A 31 -11.51 -8.71 -13.28
N HIS A 32 -11.32 -8.84 -11.96
CA HIS A 32 -10.67 -7.81 -11.16
C HIS A 32 -9.23 -7.56 -11.63
N LYS A 33 -8.44 -8.62 -11.87
CA LYS A 33 -7.08 -8.52 -12.43
C LYS A 33 -7.07 -7.73 -13.74
N GLN A 34 -7.95 -8.06 -14.68
CA GLN A 34 -8.05 -7.38 -15.98
C GLN A 34 -8.40 -5.89 -15.83
N ARG A 35 -9.38 -5.56 -14.99
CA ARG A 35 -9.79 -4.16 -14.75
C ARG A 35 -8.66 -3.33 -14.13
N VAL A 36 -7.95 -3.89 -13.15
CA VAL A 36 -6.80 -3.22 -12.53
C VAL A 36 -5.68 -2.99 -13.55
N GLN A 37 -5.32 -4.01 -14.33
CA GLN A 37 -4.27 -3.89 -15.34
C GLN A 37 -4.64 -2.89 -16.45
N SER A 38 -5.89 -2.88 -16.91
CA SER A 38 -6.38 -1.89 -17.88
C SER A 38 -6.29 -0.46 -17.34
N ASN A 39 -6.84 -0.21 -16.15
CA ASN A 39 -6.79 1.12 -15.52
C ASN A 39 -5.35 1.57 -15.27
N PHE A 40 -4.47 0.66 -14.85
CA PHE A 40 -3.06 0.94 -14.68
C PHE A 40 -2.44 1.40 -16.00
N LYS A 41 -2.65 0.65 -17.09
CA LYS A 41 -2.11 1.00 -18.40
C LYS A 41 -2.61 2.36 -18.89
N ASP A 42 -3.90 2.65 -18.71
CA ASP A 42 -4.48 3.93 -19.11
C ASP A 42 -3.84 5.11 -18.37
N LEU A 43 -3.59 4.95 -17.05
CA LEU A 43 -2.91 5.96 -16.24
C LEU A 43 -1.42 6.09 -16.60
N TYR A 44 -0.77 4.98 -16.92
CA TYR A 44 0.63 4.94 -17.36
C TYR A 44 0.82 5.67 -18.69
N ASP A 45 0.01 5.30 -19.70
CA ASP A 45 0.06 5.90 -21.04
C ASP A 45 -0.28 7.40 -21.01
N ALA A 46 -1.13 7.83 -20.07
CA ALA A 46 -1.46 9.23 -19.85
C ALA A 46 -0.38 10.02 -19.08
N GLY A 47 0.72 9.38 -18.65
CA GLY A 47 1.83 10.04 -17.95
C GLY A 47 1.53 10.38 -16.49
N PHE A 48 0.57 9.71 -15.85
CA PHE A 48 0.25 9.96 -14.44
C PHE A 48 1.10 9.17 -13.45
N PHE A 49 2.08 8.41 -13.93
CA PHE A 49 3.07 7.76 -13.09
C PHE A 49 4.45 8.37 -13.29
N GLU A 50 5.23 8.38 -12.21
CA GLU A 50 6.67 8.65 -12.26
C GLU A 50 7.43 7.52 -11.57
N LEU A 51 8.59 7.16 -12.10
CA LEU A 51 9.49 6.21 -11.47
C LEU A 51 10.30 6.93 -10.39
N ARG A 52 10.36 6.36 -9.19
CA ARG A 52 11.25 6.84 -8.13
C ARG A 52 11.99 5.68 -7.51
N THR A 53 13.28 5.90 -7.28
CA THR A 53 14.10 5.03 -6.43
C THR A 53 13.84 5.38 -4.97
N MET A 54 13.63 4.37 -4.13
CA MET A 54 13.56 4.50 -2.69
C MET A 54 14.35 3.39 -2.01
N GLN A 55 14.73 3.66 -0.77
CA GLN A 55 15.43 2.71 0.07
C GLN A 55 14.44 1.88 0.87
N GLN A 56 14.60 0.57 0.80
CA GLN A 56 13.79 -0.37 1.57
C GLN A 56 14.67 -1.47 2.13
N TYR A 57 14.27 -2.01 3.29
CA TYR A 57 14.95 -3.17 3.86
C TYR A 57 14.78 -4.40 2.98
N TYR A 58 15.86 -5.15 2.84
CA TYR A 58 15.92 -6.40 2.09
C TYR A 58 16.48 -7.49 3.01
N GLU A 59 15.72 -8.58 3.20
CA GLU A 59 16.24 -9.74 3.91
C GLU A 59 17.04 -10.66 2.98
N LEU A 60 18.23 -11.05 3.43
CA LEU A 60 19.11 -11.98 2.74
C LEU A 60 18.79 -13.40 3.18
N ASN A 61 18.42 -14.27 2.23
CA ASN A 61 18.23 -15.69 2.52
C ASN A 61 19.60 -16.39 2.48
N PRO A 62 20.03 -17.07 3.56
CA PRO A 62 21.30 -17.81 3.58
C PRO A 62 21.43 -18.88 2.49
N SER A 63 20.31 -19.42 2.02
CA SER A 63 20.25 -20.40 0.92
C SER A 63 20.31 -19.76 -0.49
N GLY A 64 20.43 -18.44 -0.57
CA GLY A 64 20.47 -17.66 -1.81
C GLY A 64 19.21 -16.84 -2.06
N GLY A 65 19.39 -15.63 -2.62
CA GLY A 65 18.31 -14.69 -2.90
C GLY A 65 17.87 -13.87 -1.67
N GLY A 66 16.62 -13.42 -1.69
CA GLY A 66 16.05 -12.59 -0.64
C GLY A 66 14.78 -11.87 -1.09
N ARG A 67 14.26 -10.98 -0.26
CA ARG A 67 13.09 -10.16 -0.61
C ARG A 67 13.07 -8.84 0.15
N PHE A 68 12.41 -7.85 -0.45
CA PHE A 68 12.11 -6.60 0.23
C PHE A 68 11.09 -6.82 1.35
N LEU A 69 11.30 -6.13 2.46
CA LEU A 69 10.49 -6.19 3.66
C LEU A 69 9.61 -4.93 3.73
N PRO A 70 8.27 -5.07 3.64
CA PRO A 70 7.38 -4.00 4.04
C PRO A 70 7.63 -3.59 5.49
N ASP A 71 7.42 -2.32 5.81
CA ASP A 71 7.67 -1.71 7.13
C ASP A 71 7.08 -2.49 8.30
N ARG A 72 5.90 -3.09 8.13
CA ARG A 72 5.25 -3.93 9.17
C ARG A 72 6.01 -5.22 9.51
N TYR A 73 6.96 -5.64 8.68
CA TYR A 73 7.79 -6.83 8.84
C TYR A 73 9.22 -6.50 9.27
N ILE A 74 9.55 -5.22 9.44
CA ILE A 74 10.78 -4.81 10.13
C ILE A 74 10.46 -4.46 11.57
N GLU A 75 11.23 -5.01 12.50
CA GLU A 75 11.25 -4.60 13.88
C GLU A 75 12.68 -4.21 14.27
N GLY A 76 12.85 -3.38 15.28
CA GLY A 76 14.17 -2.95 15.72
C GLY A 76 14.09 -2.20 17.04
N THR A 77 15.07 -1.36 17.28
CA THR A 77 15.18 -0.51 18.46
C THR A 77 14.86 0.93 18.07
N CYS A 78 14.01 1.59 18.85
CA CYS A 78 13.59 2.96 18.59
C CYS A 78 14.78 3.93 18.64
N PRO A 79 15.02 4.74 17.58
CA PRO A 79 16.14 5.68 17.56
C PRO A 79 16.00 6.82 18.58
N ASN A 80 14.77 7.10 19.04
CA ASN A 80 14.49 8.19 19.99
C ASN A 80 14.60 7.75 21.46
N CYS A 81 14.03 6.60 21.82
CA CYS A 81 13.93 6.17 23.23
C CYS A 81 14.65 4.86 23.56
N ASN A 82 15.31 4.22 22.58
CA ASN A 82 15.97 2.92 22.70
C ASN A 82 15.07 1.76 23.15
N ALA A 83 13.74 1.90 23.04
CA ALA A 83 12.84 0.78 23.27
C ALA A 83 13.00 -0.28 22.17
N GLU A 84 13.16 -1.54 22.58
CA GLU A 84 13.15 -2.70 21.67
C GLU A 84 11.73 -2.97 21.12
N GLY A 85 11.64 -3.63 19.97
CA GLY A 85 10.37 -3.99 19.34
C GLY A 85 9.65 -2.84 18.64
N ALA A 86 10.35 -1.73 18.37
CA ALA A 86 9.90 -0.66 17.51
C ALA A 86 9.62 -1.17 16.10
N ARG A 87 8.55 -0.72 15.43
CA ARG A 87 8.06 -1.32 14.17
C ARG A 87 7.91 -0.30 13.07
N GLY A 88 8.38 -0.62 11.86
CA GLY A 88 8.22 0.25 10.70
C GLY A 88 8.59 1.69 11.00
N ASP A 89 7.61 2.59 10.83
CA ASP A 89 7.74 4.03 10.98
C ASP A 89 7.26 4.60 12.33
N GLN A 90 6.95 3.74 13.32
CA GLN A 90 6.36 4.18 14.60
C GLN A 90 6.90 3.42 15.81
N CYS A 91 7.10 4.13 16.93
CA CYS A 91 7.38 3.53 18.23
C CYS A 91 6.14 3.55 19.16
N ASP A 92 5.68 2.37 19.58
CA ASP A 92 4.56 2.23 20.53
C ASP A 92 4.91 2.68 21.96
N SER A 93 6.21 2.75 22.31
CA SER A 93 6.65 3.14 23.67
C SER A 93 6.67 4.65 23.90
N CYS A 94 7.14 5.43 22.92
CA CYS A 94 7.25 6.89 23.04
C CYS A 94 6.33 7.66 22.08
N GLY A 95 5.64 6.98 21.15
CA GLY A 95 4.70 7.59 20.20
C GLY A 95 5.36 8.38 19.06
N THR A 96 6.70 8.37 18.96
CA THR A 96 7.44 9.04 17.88
C THR A 96 7.29 8.25 16.57
N THR A 97 7.18 8.98 15.46
CA THR A 97 7.29 8.46 14.10
C THR A 97 8.64 8.81 13.49
N TYR A 98 9.20 7.93 12.66
CA TYR A 98 10.49 8.08 11.98
C TYR A 98 10.45 7.31 10.66
N GLU A 99 11.41 7.52 9.77
CA GLU A 99 11.51 6.67 8.57
C GLU A 99 11.96 5.27 8.99
N SER A 100 11.42 4.23 8.35
CA SER A 100 11.75 2.84 8.69
C SER A 100 13.26 2.59 8.68
N SER A 101 14.01 3.22 7.77
CA SER A 101 15.47 3.13 7.67
C SER A 101 16.25 3.64 8.89
N GLU A 102 15.60 4.41 9.78
CA GLU A 102 16.18 4.95 11.02
C GLU A 102 16.11 3.96 12.19
N LEU A 103 15.47 2.79 12.03
CA LEU A 103 15.43 1.74 13.05
C LEU A 103 16.84 1.23 13.35
N LEU A 104 17.19 1.21 14.63
CA LEU A 104 18.45 0.65 15.10
C LEU A 104 18.33 -0.87 15.20
N ASN A 105 19.37 -1.61 14.81
CA ASN A 105 19.38 -3.08 14.81
C ASN A 105 18.13 -3.70 14.14
N PRO A 106 17.87 -3.36 12.86
CA PRO A 106 16.69 -3.84 12.16
C PRO A 106 16.74 -5.36 11.98
N ILE A 107 15.66 -6.04 12.32
CA ILE A 107 15.48 -7.48 12.16
C ILE A 107 14.20 -7.78 11.37
N SER A 108 14.26 -8.82 10.53
CA SER A 108 13.07 -9.35 9.87
C SER A 108 12.20 -10.05 10.92
N LYS A 109 10.96 -9.59 11.08
CA LYS A 109 9.96 -10.25 11.93
C LYS A 109 9.67 -11.68 11.47
N MET A 110 9.76 -11.92 10.17
CA MET A 110 9.48 -13.22 9.56
C MET A 110 10.64 -14.18 9.75
N ASN A 111 11.88 -13.68 9.64
CA ASN A 111 13.10 -14.47 9.76
C ASN A 111 14.14 -13.73 10.62
N PRO A 112 14.05 -13.77 11.96
CA PRO A 112 14.93 -12.98 12.83
C PRO A 112 16.42 -13.31 12.73
N THR A 113 16.77 -14.47 12.15
CA THR A 113 18.16 -14.90 11.93
C THR A 113 18.75 -14.45 10.60
N PHE A 114 17.94 -13.85 9.71
CA PHE A 114 18.41 -13.40 8.41
C PHE A 114 19.00 -12.00 8.54
N GLU A 115 20.11 -11.76 7.84
CA GLU A 115 20.70 -10.43 7.75
C GLU A 115 19.76 -9.52 6.94
N VAL A 116 19.63 -8.28 7.40
CA VAL A 116 18.81 -7.26 6.75
C VAL A 116 19.71 -6.09 6.37
N GLU A 117 19.64 -5.69 5.11
CA GLU A 117 20.34 -4.52 4.59
C GLU A 117 19.37 -3.58 3.89
N ILE A 118 19.79 -2.34 3.68
CA ILE A 118 19.02 -1.37 2.89
C ILE A 118 19.42 -1.53 1.44
N ARG A 119 18.44 -1.70 0.55
CA ARG A 119 18.64 -1.70 -0.90
C ARG A 119 17.77 -0.64 -1.55
N ASP A 120 18.29 -0.11 -2.65
CA ASP A 120 17.49 0.71 -3.55
C ASP A 120 16.51 -0.17 -4.32
N THR A 121 15.26 0.27 -4.40
CA THR A 121 14.22 -0.32 -5.25
C THR A 121 13.47 0.78 -5.98
N GLU A 122 12.96 0.45 -7.16
CA GLU A 122 12.21 1.38 -7.99
C GLU A 122 10.72 1.10 -7.91
N HIS A 123 9.94 2.15 -7.71
CA HIS A 123 8.49 2.06 -7.71
C HIS A 123 7.88 3.13 -8.59
N LEU A 124 6.73 2.80 -9.18
CA LEU A 124 5.90 3.77 -9.86
C LEU A 124 5.03 4.48 -8.83
N PHE A 125 5.07 5.81 -8.87
CA PHE A 125 4.30 6.70 -8.01
C PHE A 125 3.19 7.36 -8.83
N TYR A 126 1.95 7.22 -8.37
CA TYR A 126 0.82 7.94 -8.92
C TYR A 126 0.87 9.40 -8.54
N ARG A 127 0.92 10.27 -9.54
CA ARG A 127 1.04 11.74 -9.44
C ARG A 127 -0.25 12.41 -8.97
N LEU A 128 -0.69 12.08 -7.76
CA LEU A 128 -1.87 12.67 -7.11
C LEU A 128 -1.77 14.19 -6.97
N ASP A 129 -0.55 14.73 -6.88
CA ASP A 129 -0.27 16.15 -6.86
C ASP A 129 -0.82 16.90 -8.08
N LEU A 130 -0.84 16.26 -9.25
CA LEU A 130 -1.42 16.85 -10.48
C LEU A 130 -2.94 17.06 -10.39
N PHE A 131 -3.61 16.40 -9.43
CA PHE A 131 -5.05 16.47 -9.24
C PHE A 131 -5.47 17.43 -8.11
N GLN A 132 -4.51 18.16 -7.50
CA GLN A 132 -4.75 19.08 -6.39
C GLN A 132 -5.92 20.04 -6.66
N ASP A 133 -5.83 20.82 -7.73
CA ASP A 133 -6.84 21.84 -8.06
C ASP A 133 -8.20 21.24 -8.37
N ALA A 134 -8.22 20.12 -9.10
CA ALA A 134 -9.46 19.44 -9.48
C ALA A 134 -10.18 18.88 -8.24
N LEU A 135 -9.44 18.28 -7.31
CA LEU A 135 -9.98 17.73 -6.08
C LEU A 135 -10.40 18.82 -5.09
N GLN A 136 -9.70 19.95 -5.02
CA GLN A 136 -10.13 21.12 -4.25
C GLN A 136 -11.48 21.66 -4.74
N LYS A 137 -11.60 21.91 -6.05
CA LYS A 137 -12.86 22.36 -6.67
C LYS A 137 -14.00 21.36 -6.43
N HIS A 138 -13.71 20.07 -6.53
CA HIS A 138 -14.70 19.04 -6.23
C HIS A 138 -15.15 19.09 -4.76
N ALA A 139 -14.21 19.19 -3.82
CA ALA A 139 -14.51 19.24 -2.39
C ALA A 139 -15.35 20.48 -2.01
N GLU A 140 -15.10 21.63 -2.63
CA GLU A 140 -15.91 22.85 -2.47
C GLU A 140 -17.36 22.64 -2.91
N GLN A 141 -17.59 21.91 -4.00
CA GLN A 141 -18.93 21.61 -4.50
C GLN A 141 -19.69 20.61 -3.62
N ARG A 142 -19.00 19.84 -2.77
CA ARG A 142 -19.61 18.82 -1.90
C ARG A 142 -19.90 19.29 -0.48
N GLN A 143 -19.69 20.57 -0.19
CA GLN A 143 -19.86 21.13 1.17
C GLN A 143 -21.26 20.92 1.76
N SER A 144 -22.31 20.87 0.92
CA SER A 144 -23.70 20.67 1.36
C SER A 144 -24.07 19.20 1.58
N VAL A 145 -23.34 18.26 0.99
CA VAL A 145 -23.68 16.82 1.00
C VAL A 145 -22.81 16.05 2.00
N TRP A 146 -21.55 16.46 2.18
CA TRP A 146 -20.62 15.75 3.04
C TRP A 146 -20.81 16.09 4.52
N LYS A 147 -20.68 15.07 5.37
CA LYS A 147 -20.69 15.23 6.82
C LYS A 147 -19.57 16.20 7.26
N PRO A 148 -19.79 17.02 8.30
CA PRO A 148 -18.80 18.02 8.74
C PRO A 148 -17.39 17.47 8.98
N ASN A 149 -17.27 16.28 9.59
CA ASN A 149 -15.98 15.64 9.84
C ASN A 149 -15.25 15.23 8.56
N VAL A 150 -15.97 14.71 7.56
CA VAL A 150 -15.41 14.37 6.24
C VAL A 150 -14.87 15.63 5.57
N ARG A 151 -15.64 16.74 5.60
CA ARG A 151 -15.23 18.01 5.02
C ARG A 151 -13.96 18.57 5.69
N ALA A 152 -13.92 18.55 7.01
CA ALA A 152 -12.76 19.01 7.77
C ALA A 152 -11.50 18.19 7.45
N MET A 153 -11.61 16.85 7.47
CA MET A 153 -10.47 15.97 7.14
C MET A 153 -10.02 16.14 5.69
N THR A 154 -10.94 16.13 4.72
CA THR A 154 -10.59 16.33 3.30
C THR A 154 -9.91 17.69 3.10
N LYS A 155 -10.41 18.76 3.73
CA LYS A 155 -9.78 20.08 3.65
C LYS A 155 -8.35 20.05 4.20
N GLN A 156 -8.15 19.45 5.38
CA GLN A 156 -6.82 19.33 5.98
C GLN A 156 -5.84 18.60 5.04
N TRP A 157 -6.26 17.49 4.41
CA TRP A 157 -5.42 16.76 3.47
C TRP A 157 -5.07 17.57 2.22
N LEU A 158 -6.02 18.33 1.69
CA LEU A 158 -5.80 19.20 0.53
C LEU A 158 -4.92 20.41 0.87
N ASP A 159 -5.07 20.99 2.06
CA ASP A 159 -4.25 22.12 2.54
C ASP A 159 -2.77 21.70 2.73
N MET A 160 -2.50 20.45 3.12
CA MET A 160 -1.13 19.90 3.23
C MET A 160 -0.43 19.72 1.87
N GLY A 161 -1.19 19.77 0.76
CA GLY A 161 -0.71 19.45 -0.57
C GLY A 161 -0.65 17.94 -0.81
N LEU A 162 -1.29 17.49 -1.89
CA LEU A 162 -1.23 16.12 -2.35
C LEU A 162 0.19 15.81 -2.85
N ARG A 163 0.64 14.59 -2.56
CA ARG A 163 1.97 14.09 -2.95
C ARG A 163 1.82 12.82 -3.76
N PRO A 164 2.77 12.53 -4.68
CA PRO A 164 2.82 11.25 -5.36
C PRO A 164 2.82 10.07 -4.38
N ARG A 165 2.16 8.98 -4.74
CA ARG A 165 2.06 7.77 -3.89
C ARG A 165 2.49 6.52 -4.65
N ALA A 166 3.36 5.71 -4.05
CA ALA A 166 3.81 4.44 -4.64
C ALA A 166 2.62 3.48 -4.84
N VAL A 167 2.43 3.00 -6.07
CA VAL A 167 1.37 2.04 -6.45
C VAL A 167 1.91 0.66 -6.81
N THR A 168 3.23 0.49 -6.94
CA THR A 168 3.88 -0.82 -7.11
C THR A 168 4.55 -1.29 -5.82
N ARG A 169 4.79 -2.59 -5.71
CA ARG A 169 5.42 -3.24 -4.54
C ARG A 169 6.24 -4.44 -5.01
N ASP A 170 7.37 -4.69 -4.35
CA ASP A 170 8.20 -5.88 -4.59
C ASP A 170 7.65 -7.10 -3.84
N LEU A 171 6.53 -7.63 -4.34
CA LEU A 171 5.85 -8.78 -3.75
C LEU A 171 5.66 -9.88 -4.78
N THR A 172 5.80 -11.14 -4.35
CA THR A 172 5.53 -12.32 -5.18
C THR A 172 4.05 -12.66 -5.30
N TRP A 173 3.19 -11.99 -4.53
CA TRP A 173 1.75 -12.22 -4.49
C TRP A 173 0.99 -10.92 -4.70
N GLY A 174 0.17 -10.87 -5.75
CA GLY A 174 -0.59 -9.69 -6.15
C GLY A 174 -1.00 -9.72 -7.62
N ILE A 175 -1.38 -8.56 -8.15
CA ILE A 175 -1.62 -8.35 -9.57
C ILE A 175 -0.32 -7.86 -10.20
N GLU A 176 0.17 -8.60 -11.18
CA GLU A 176 1.39 -8.24 -11.93
C GLU A 176 1.19 -6.91 -12.67
N VAL A 177 2.23 -6.08 -12.66
CA VAL A 177 2.25 -4.80 -13.37
C VAL A 177 2.31 -5.09 -14.88
N PRO A 178 1.40 -4.53 -15.70
CA PRO A 178 1.29 -4.87 -17.12
C PRO A 178 2.24 -4.06 -18.02
N ILE A 179 3.49 -3.89 -17.61
CA ILE A 179 4.55 -3.21 -18.37
C ILE A 179 5.80 -4.09 -18.38
N GLU A 180 6.62 -3.98 -19.43
CA GLU A 180 7.93 -4.62 -19.45
C GLU A 180 8.89 -3.78 -18.58
N GLY A 181 9.44 -4.40 -17.54
CA GLY A 181 10.35 -3.76 -16.57
C GLY A 181 10.79 -4.75 -15.51
#